data_AF-G9WLY6-F1
#
_entry.id   AF-G9WLY6-F1
#
_cell.length_a   1.000
_cell.length_b   1.000
_cell.length_c   1.000
_cell.angle_alpha   90.00
_cell.angle_beta   90.00
_cell.angle_gamma   90.00
#
_symmetry.space_group_name_H-M   'P 1'
#
loop_
_entity.id
_entity.type
_entity.pdbx_description
1 polymer ?
#
loop_
_entity_poly.entity_id
_entity_poly.type
_entity_poly.pdbx_seq_one_letter_code
_entity_poly.pdbx_strand_id
1 'polypeptide(L)'
;MQEMQEIQNEEEKKSYGKKRKSPLGIFLTFLPLILGALAALFVYRYGRQVIEGRDRHNKALIHEAAASSAVEEREGEVFAKLKKGEELHILLLGDESLRADSAYFSKLKELLESEYSGKIVYEEAKLPGSATALSGYLYLQEADKALEENTKPDLLFFSFGENDESFTFPYYYELLLRTLMEKYPDTPLLPFISYKALLSEGQSRLNATALDNIAKHYSLDTLNLAAVLATKEEHPESVLESKEQFQAFQEKYFVSSILSAMETIKAGEKTATPINPILEETRECIAIPKEMWSDYGMTALSLSEEDLEKLSLKGRHGIFALSSALHEGENKGNFYVDGILEGNYLLTGDSYLGILSGDVNIRRQLILNFETEEEKDNFKCLYYLSPIPLEKGLKNGVALALPEVENSPSETEELAAQSSESPAVTNADKTAVETSPEKTGEPGTASDSGSSSDGKKTEKSGEGLVESSEEVIGIYDNVPN
;
A
#
# COMPACT_ATOMS: atom_id res chain seq x y z
N MET A 1 -81.15 50.42 8.50
CA MET A 1 -80.65 49.04 8.57
C MET A 1 -79.57 48.88 7.50
N GLN A 2 -78.40 49.47 7.75
CA GLN A 2 -77.26 49.47 6.82
C GLN A 2 -75.95 49.18 7.59
N GLU A 3 -76.09 48.48 8.72
CA GLU A 3 -75.02 48.09 9.66
C GLU A 3 -74.74 46.57 9.60
N MET A 4 -75.51 45.79 8.82
CA MET A 4 -75.23 44.38 8.53
C MET A 4 -74.46 44.19 7.19
N GLN A 5 -73.65 45.18 6.81
CA GLN A 5 -72.73 45.06 5.66
C GLN A 5 -71.29 45.51 5.96
N GLU A 6 -71.02 46.17 7.08
CA GLU A 6 -69.63 46.42 7.52
C GLU A 6 -69.01 45.20 8.23
N ILE A 7 -69.83 44.30 8.81
CA ILE A 7 -69.35 43.07 9.45
C ILE A 7 -68.75 42.06 8.43
N GLN A 8 -69.14 42.12 7.15
CA GLN A 8 -68.62 41.20 6.12
C GLN A 8 -67.35 41.68 5.40
N ASN A 9 -66.90 42.93 5.61
CA ASN A 9 -65.68 43.45 4.98
C ASN A 9 -64.46 43.49 5.92
N GLU A 10 -64.58 43.04 7.17
CA GLU A 10 -63.43 42.75 8.04
C GLU A 10 -62.98 41.26 8.03
N GLU A 11 -63.71 40.36 7.37
CA GLU A 11 -63.35 38.93 7.32
C GLU A 11 -62.10 38.62 6.47
N GLU A 12 -61.63 39.55 5.63
CA GLU A 12 -60.60 39.28 4.62
C GLU A 12 -59.14 39.58 5.03
N LYS A 13 -58.86 39.95 6.29
CA LYS A 13 -57.47 40.21 6.74
C LYS A 13 -57.06 39.48 8.02
N LYS A 14 -56.20 38.47 7.79
CA LYS A 14 -55.28 37.77 8.73
C LYS A 14 -55.85 36.58 9.52
N SER A 15 -55.93 35.43 8.85
CA SER A 15 -55.40 34.20 9.43
C SER A 15 -54.92 33.23 8.35
N TYR A 16 -53.72 33.45 7.81
CA TYR A 16 -53.02 32.39 7.10
C TYR A 16 -52.76 31.26 8.10
N GLY A 17 -53.46 30.14 7.91
CA GLY A 17 -53.42 29.01 8.84
C GLY A 17 -51.98 28.59 9.09
N LYS A 18 -51.54 28.75 10.34
CA LYS A 18 -50.24 28.28 10.83
C LYS A 18 -50.24 26.76 10.68
N LYS A 19 -49.71 26.24 9.56
CA LYS A 19 -49.52 24.80 9.33
C LYS A 19 -48.72 24.26 10.52
N ARG A 20 -49.41 23.66 11.50
CA ARG A 20 -48.75 22.94 12.59
C ARG A 20 -47.95 21.84 11.90
N LYS A 21 -46.62 21.97 11.91
CA LYS A 21 -45.74 20.88 11.45
C LYS A 21 -46.17 19.64 12.23
N SER A 22 -46.66 18.63 11.52
CA SER A 22 -47.07 17.37 12.16
C SER A 22 -45.91 16.86 13.01
N PRO A 23 -46.12 16.35 14.23
CA PRO A 23 -45.03 15.77 15.02
C PRO A 23 -44.31 14.66 14.25
N LEU A 24 -45.03 13.93 13.37
CA LEU A 24 -44.45 12.96 12.44
C LEU A 24 -43.49 13.61 11.42
N GLY A 25 -43.83 14.79 10.90
CA GLY A 25 -42.99 15.53 9.96
C GLY A 25 -41.76 16.15 10.63
N ILE A 26 -41.85 16.55 11.90
CA ILE A 26 -40.69 16.98 12.69
C ILE A 26 -39.78 15.77 12.98
N PHE A 27 -40.36 14.63 13.38
CA PHE A 27 -39.63 13.40 13.62
C PHE A 27 -38.87 12.93 12.36
N LEU A 28 -39.53 12.88 11.20
CA LEU A 28 -38.92 12.50 9.92
C LEU A 28 -37.80 13.45 9.48
N THR A 29 -37.84 14.75 9.83
CA THR A 29 -36.71 15.67 9.56
C THR A 29 -35.50 15.47 10.48
N PHE A 30 -35.69 14.92 11.69
CA PHE A 30 -34.58 14.64 12.61
C PHE A 30 -34.11 13.19 12.59
N LEU A 31 -34.90 12.26 12.04
CA LEU A 31 -34.56 10.85 11.96
C LEU A 31 -33.21 10.57 11.24
N PRO A 32 -32.85 11.22 10.12
CA PRO A 32 -31.53 11.02 9.49
C PRO A 32 -30.37 11.48 10.38
N LEU A 33 -30.53 12.61 11.09
CA LEU A 33 -29.55 13.12 12.05
C LEU A 33 -29.38 12.17 13.25
N ILE A 34 -30.48 11.60 13.76
CA ILE A 34 -30.46 10.63 14.86
C ILE A 34 -29.81 9.31 14.40
N LEU A 35 -30.13 8.82 13.20
CA LEU A 35 -29.52 7.62 12.62
C LEU A 35 -28.02 7.82 12.32
N GLY A 36 -27.64 8.97 11.76
CA GLY A 36 -26.23 9.31 11.53
C GLY A 36 -25.43 9.43 12.84
N ALA A 37 -26.00 10.07 13.86
CA ALA A 37 -25.39 10.13 15.19
C ALA A 37 -25.28 8.75 15.85
N LEU A 38 -26.28 7.87 15.68
CA LEU A 38 -26.22 6.48 16.15
C LEU A 38 -25.14 5.69 15.40
N ALA A 39 -25.09 5.78 14.07
CA ALA A 39 -24.08 5.11 13.25
C ALA A 39 -22.66 5.55 13.64
N ALA A 40 -22.41 6.85 13.74
CA ALA A 40 -21.13 7.40 14.21
C ALA A 40 -20.78 6.91 15.63
N LEU A 41 -21.76 6.82 16.53
CA LEU A 41 -21.54 6.34 17.90
C LEU A 41 -21.29 4.83 17.96
N PHE A 42 -21.90 4.03 17.08
CA PHE A 42 -21.59 2.61 16.92
C PHE A 42 -20.21 2.39 16.32
N VAL A 43 -19.85 3.11 15.25
CA VAL A 43 -18.49 3.05 14.64
C VAL A 43 -17.43 3.48 15.64
N TYR A 44 -17.66 4.57 16.39
CA TYR A 44 -16.74 5.03 17.44
C TYR A 44 -16.60 3.99 18.58
N ARG A 45 -17.71 3.40 19.05
CA ARG A 45 -17.66 2.34 20.07
C ARG A 45 -16.98 1.07 19.59
N TYR A 46 -17.23 0.67 18.34
CA TYR A 46 -16.61 -0.49 17.72
C TYR A 46 -15.11 -0.27 17.55
N GLY A 47 -14.68 0.84 16.93
CA GLY A 47 -13.28 1.21 16.80
C GLY A 47 -12.56 1.28 18.15
N ARG A 48 -13.22 1.85 19.17
CA ARG A 48 -12.68 1.86 20.53
C ARG A 48 -12.57 0.46 21.15
N GLN A 49 -13.55 -0.43 20.95
CA GLN A 49 -13.48 -1.82 21.41
C GLN A 49 -12.40 -2.63 20.67
N VAL A 50 -12.18 -2.37 19.38
CA VAL A 50 -11.09 -2.98 18.60
C VAL A 50 -9.74 -2.50 19.12
N ILE A 51 -9.54 -1.20 19.35
CA ILE A 51 -8.30 -0.65 19.92
C ILE A 51 -8.07 -1.18 21.35
N GLU A 52 -9.07 -1.10 22.23
CA GLU A 52 -8.97 -1.66 23.60
C GLU A 52 -8.83 -3.18 23.62
N GLY A 53 -9.28 -3.88 22.58
CA GLY A 53 -9.10 -5.32 22.38
C GLY A 53 -7.68 -5.65 21.96
N ARG A 54 -7.18 -5.00 20.92
CA ARG A 54 -5.80 -5.07 20.41
C ARG A 54 -4.77 -4.71 21.48
N ASP A 55 -4.96 -3.61 22.21
CA ASP A 55 -4.01 -3.19 23.25
C ASP A 55 -3.96 -4.18 24.42
N ARG A 56 -5.10 -4.84 24.73
CA ARG A 56 -5.15 -5.96 25.67
C ARG A 56 -4.58 -7.25 25.09
N HIS A 57 -4.74 -7.52 23.79
CA HIS A 57 -4.18 -8.70 23.14
C HIS A 57 -2.67 -8.61 23.03
N ASN A 58 -2.13 -7.47 22.58
CA ASN A 58 -0.72 -7.15 22.63
C ASN A 58 -0.21 -7.31 24.07
N LYS A 59 -0.93 -6.82 25.09
CA LYS A 59 -0.58 -7.06 26.50
C LYS A 59 -0.73 -8.52 26.99
N ALA A 60 -1.60 -9.32 26.39
CA ALA A 60 -1.74 -10.74 26.70
C ALA A 60 -0.61 -11.57 26.06
N LEU A 61 -0.20 -11.21 24.84
CA LEU A 61 0.96 -11.77 24.15
C LEU A 61 2.26 -11.52 24.97
N ILE A 62 2.41 -10.35 25.61
CA ILE A 62 3.48 -10.07 26.58
C ILE A 62 3.52 -11.08 27.76
N HIS A 63 2.42 -11.77 28.07
CA HIS A 63 2.40 -12.80 29.11
C HIS A 63 2.64 -14.23 28.60
N GLU A 64 2.55 -14.48 27.28
CA GLU A 64 2.67 -15.83 26.69
C GLU A 64 4.14 -16.26 26.49
N ALA A 65 5.06 -15.32 26.26
CA ALA A 65 6.49 -15.57 26.04
C ALA A 65 7.31 -15.94 27.31
N ALA A 66 6.65 -16.50 28.33
CA ALA A 66 7.23 -16.77 29.65
C ALA A 66 7.91 -18.16 29.79
N ALA A 67 7.91 -19.00 28.75
CA ALA A 67 8.34 -20.40 28.83
C ALA A 67 9.69 -20.73 28.16
N SER A 68 10.44 -21.61 28.83
CA SER A 68 11.68 -22.29 28.43
C SER A 68 13.00 -21.49 28.37
N SER A 69 13.97 -21.97 29.15
CA SER A 69 15.40 -21.75 28.96
C SER A 69 16.20 -22.89 29.61
N ALA A 70 16.53 -23.92 28.84
CA ALA A 70 17.51 -24.94 29.20
C ALA A 70 18.14 -25.49 27.91
N VAL A 71 19.42 -25.86 27.96
CA VAL A 71 20.09 -26.56 26.84
C VAL A 71 19.79 -28.04 26.99
N GLU A 72 18.60 -28.45 26.55
CA GLU A 72 18.29 -29.85 26.25
C GLU A 72 18.67 -30.16 24.78
N GLU A 73 18.74 -31.43 24.43
CA GLU A 73 19.06 -31.83 23.06
C GLU A 73 17.87 -31.48 22.14
N ARG A 74 18.00 -30.44 21.33
CA ARG A 74 16.86 -29.92 20.54
C ARG A 74 16.29 -31.00 19.60
N GLU A 75 14.98 -31.16 19.65
CA GLU A 75 14.20 -32.07 18.83
C GLU A 75 13.47 -31.31 17.70
N GLY A 76 12.90 -32.03 16.73
CA GLY A 76 12.24 -31.46 15.56
C GLY A 76 12.97 -31.74 14.25
N GLU A 77 12.23 -31.66 13.13
CA GLU A 77 12.73 -32.04 11.80
C GLU A 77 13.91 -31.16 11.34
N VAL A 78 13.84 -29.86 11.63
CA VAL A 78 14.88 -28.88 11.32
C VAL A 78 16.22 -29.24 11.98
N PHE A 79 16.21 -29.56 13.28
CA PHE A 79 17.42 -29.98 14.00
C PHE A 79 17.87 -31.38 13.58
N ALA A 80 16.94 -32.29 13.24
CA ALA A 80 17.30 -33.60 12.69
C ALA A 80 18.04 -33.49 11.34
N LYS A 81 17.76 -32.47 10.52
CA LYS A 81 18.53 -32.17 9.30
C LYS A 81 19.95 -31.69 9.63
N LEU A 82 20.08 -30.71 10.53
CA LEU A 82 21.38 -30.19 10.97
C LEU A 82 22.28 -31.26 11.62
N LYS A 83 21.71 -32.15 12.45
CA LYS A 83 22.42 -33.29 13.07
C LYS A 83 23.01 -34.29 12.05
N LYS A 84 22.47 -34.36 10.82
CA LYS A 84 22.99 -35.22 9.75
C LYS A 84 24.15 -34.59 8.95
N GLY A 85 24.45 -33.30 9.16
CA GLY A 85 25.43 -32.57 8.36
C GLY A 85 24.89 -32.03 7.03
N GLU A 86 23.57 -31.95 6.87
CA GLU A 86 22.92 -31.41 5.67
C GLU A 86 22.82 -29.87 5.72
N GLU A 87 22.66 -29.24 4.55
CA GLU A 87 22.41 -27.80 4.45
C GLU A 87 20.91 -27.51 4.69
N LEU A 88 20.61 -26.54 5.55
CA LEU A 88 19.27 -26.09 5.88
C LEU A 88 18.99 -24.76 5.16
N HIS A 89 18.10 -24.79 4.19
CA HIS A 89 17.68 -23.64 3.38
C HIS A 89 16.52 -22.91 4.06
N ILE A 90 16.76 -21.68 4.52
CA ILE A 90 15.77 -20.84 5.20
C ILE A 90 15.45 -19.64 4.32
N LEU A 91 14.23 -19.58 3.79
CA LEU A 91 13.73 -18.41 3.06
C LEU A 91 13.26 -17.34 4.05
N LEU A 92 13.89 -16.16 3.98
CA LEU A 92 13.52 -14.94 4.71
C LEU A 92 12.66 -14.06 3.79
N LEU A 93 11.36 -13.98 4.08
CA LEU A 93 10.37 -13.25 3.28
C LEU A 93 9.76 -12.10 4.08
N GLY A 94 10.30 -10.89 3.92
CA GLY A 94 9.83 -9.71 4.64
C GLY A 94 10.47 -8.40 4.19
N ASP A 95 10.06 -7.33 4.85
CA ASP A 95 10.68 -6.00 4.75
C ASP A 95 12.13 -5.98 5.30
N GLU A 96 12.74 -4.79 5.36
CA GLU A 96 14.08 -4.55 5.89
C GLU A 96 14.35 -5.12 7.31
N SER A 97 13.33 -5.41 8.10
CA SER A 97 13.49 -5.98 9.44
C SER A 97 13.85 -7.46 9.46
N LEU A 98 13.71 -8.15 8.32
CA LEU A 98 13.94 -9.59 8.14
C LEU A 98 15.05 -9.86 7.11
N ARG A 99 16.30 -9.58 7.50
CA ARG A 99 17.53 -9.75 6.69
C ARG A 99 18.55 -10.63 7.42
N ALA A 100 19.31 -11.44 6.69
CA ALA A 100 20.23 -12.43 7.26
C ALA A 100 21.41 -11.79 8.02
N ASP A 101 21.79 -10.57 7.65
CA ASP A 101 22.81 -9.75 8.33
C ASP A 101 22.32 -9.09 9.63
N SER A 102 21.03 -9.22 9.96
CA SER A 102 20.50 -8.82 11.26
C SER A 102 21.20 -9.58 12.40
N ALA A 103 21.31 -8.92 13.56
CA ALA A 103 22.07 -9.44 14.70
C ALA A 103 21.61 -10.84 15.14
N TYR A 104 20.30 -11.08 15.17
CA TYR A 104 19.75 -12.35 15.61
C TYR A 104 19.89 -13.47 14.57
N PHE A 105 19.74 -13.21 13.26
CA PHE A 105 19.98 -14.25 12.25
C PHE A 105 21.47 -14.57 12.06
N SER A 106 22.33 -13.56 12.13
CA SER A 106 23.79 -13.76 12.17
C SER A 106 24.19 -14.63 13.36
N LYS A 107 23.67 -14.34 14.56
CA LYS A 107 24.00 -15.09 15.77
C LYS A 107 23.37 -16.48 15.83
N LEU A 108 22.14 -16.63 15.33
CA LEU A 108 21.48 -17.93 15.17
C LEU A 108 22.32 -18.86 14.28
N LYS A 109 22.83 -18.36 13.16
CA LYS A 109 23.70 -19.11 12.25
C LYS A 109 25.01 -19.52 12.92
N GLU A 110 25.72 -18.58 13.56
CA GLU A 110 26.96 -18.88 14.30
C GLU A 110 26.74 -20.00 15.34
N LEU A 111 25.65 -19.92 16.10
CA LEU A 111 25.32 -20.90 17.13
C LEU A 111 25.02 -22.28 16.51
N LEU A 112 24.12 -22.36 15.53
CA LEU A 112 23.75 -23.62 14.89
C LEU A 112 24.91 -24.30 14.17
N GLU A 113 25.75 -23.54 13.44
CA GLU A 113 26.94 -24.09 12.75
C GLU A 113 28.09 -24.45 13.70
N SER A 114 28.03 -24.03 14.98
CA SER A 114 28.97 -24.45 16.03
C SER A 114 28.48 -25.65 16.85
N GLU A 115 27.16 -25.82 17.00
CA GLU A 115 26.53 -26.93 17.71
C GLU A 115 26.33 -28.17 16.82
N TYR A 116 26.11 -27.98 15.52
CA TYR A 116 25.79 -29.05 14.56
C TYR A 116 26.77 -29.09 13.38
N SER A 117 26.84 -30.23 12.69
CA SER A 117 27.67 -30.40 11.48
C SER A 117 27.04 -29.85 10.20
N GLY A 118 25.75 -29.52 10.23
CA GLY A 118 25.02 -28.91 9.11
C GLY A 118 25.35 -27.43 8.93
N LYS A 119 24.81 -26.83 7.88
CA LYS A 119 24.98 -25.41 7.56
C LYS A 119 23.66 -24.69 7.39
N ILE A 120 23.65 -23.39 7.63
CA ILE A 120 22.50 -22.51 7.41
C ILE A 120 22.70 -21.72 6.11
N VAL A 121 21.80 -21.91 5.15
CA VAL A 121 21.72 -21.10 3.93
C VAL A 121 20.51 -20.19 4.05
N TYR A 122 20.74 -18.90 4.24
CA TYR A 122 19.67 -17.91 4.20
C TYR A 122 19.43 -17.47 2.76
N GLU A 123 18.20 -17.58 2.30
CA GLU A 123 17.73 -17.08 1.02
C GLU A 123 16.84 -15.86 1.30
N GLU A 124 17.23 -14.68 0.84
CA GLU A 124 16.47 -13.46 1.08
C GLU A 124 15.57 -13.11 -0.09
N ALA A 125 14.28 -12.92 0.18
CA ALA A 125 13.42 -12.16 -0.71
C ALA A 125 13.87 -10.69 -0.67
N LYS A 126 14.56 -10.24 -1.73
CA LYS A 126 15.09 -8.87 -1.89
C LYS A 126 13.98 -7.85 -2.17
N LEU A 127 13.00 -7.81 -1.27
CA LEU A 127 11.86 -6.91 -1.28
C LEU A 127 12.29 -5.48 -0.87
N PRO A 128 11.56 -4.43 -1.32
CA PRO A 128 11.76 -3.06 -0.84
C PRO A 128 11.66 -2.95 0.69
N GLY A 129 12.29 -1.93 1.28
CA GLY A 129 12.15 -1.64 2.72
C GLY A 129 10.71 -1.28 3.12
N SER A 130 9.93 -0.72 2.18
CA SER A 130 8.51 -0.40 2.31
C SER A 130 7.56 -1.55 1.92
N ALA A 131 8.06 -2.78 1.81
CA ALA A 131 7.27 -3.93 1.35
C ALA A 131 6.09 -4.25 2.28
N THR A 132 4.98 -4.62 1.65
CA THR A 132 3.73 -5.06 2.28
C THR A 132 3.54 -6.56 2.07
N ALA A 133 2.55 -7.17 2.73
CA ALA A 133 2.15 -8.56 2.48
C ALA A 133 1.79 -8.80 1.00
N LEU A 134 1.25 -7.78 0.31
CA LEU A 134 1.03 -7.85 -1.13
C LEU A 134 2.35 -7.85 -1.92
N SER A 135 3.35 -7.06 -1.54
CA SER A 135 4.69 -7.14 -2.14
C SER A 135 5.26 -8.56 -2.01
N GLY A 136 5.08 -9.20 -0.84
CA GLY A 136 5.42 -10.60 -0.63
C GLY A 136 4.67 -11.56 -1.55
N TYR A 137 3.36 -11.37 -1.74
CA TYR A 137 2.55 -12.16 -2.67
C TYR A 137 3.05 -12.01 -4.12
N LEU A 138 3.32 -10.78 -4.57
CA LEU A 138 3.80 -10.48 -5.92
C LEU A 138 5.18 -11.09 -6.18
N TYR A 139 6.09 -11.00 -5.20
CA TYR A 139 7.40 -11.64 -5.27
C TYR A 139 7.27 -13.16 -5.45
N LEU A 140 6.30 -13.83 -4.82
CA LEU A 140 6.07 -15.25 -5.06
C LEU A 140 5.57 -15.56 -6.49
N GLN A 141 4.92 -14.61 -7.18
CA GLN A 141 4.54 -14.77 -8.60
C GLN A 141 5.74 -14.54 -9.54
N GLU A 142 6.68 -13.66 -9.17
CA GLU A 142 7.98 -13.52 -9.85
C GLU A 142 8.84 -14.77 -9.66
N ALA A 143 8.88 -15.31 -8.44
CA ALA A 143 9.75 -16.39 -8.04
C ALA A 143 9.53 -17.68 -8.83
N ASP A 144 8.31 -17.98 -9.30
CA ASP A 144 8.06 -19.16 -10.16
C ASP A 144 8.93 -19.19 -11.43
N LYS A 145 9.39 -18.01 -11.91
CA LYS A 145 10.27 -17.90 -13.09
C LYS A 145 11.77 -17.93 -12.73
N ALA A 146 12.12 -17.75 -11.45
CA ALA A 146 13.50 -17.73 -10.96
C ALA A 146 13.88 -18.98 -10.15
N LEU A 147 12.87 -19.73 -9.67
CA LEU A 147 13.03 -20.95 -8.89
C LEU A 147 13.26 -22.21 -9.75
N GLU A 148 13.32 -22.11 -11.08
CA GLU A 148 13.71 -23.23 -11.94
C GLU A 148 15.14 -23.75 -11.66
N GLU A 149 15.98 -22.95 -10.98
CA GLU A 149 17.35 -23.33 -10.57
C GLU A 149 17.58 -23.39 -9.04
N ASN A 150 16.59 -23.09 -8.19
CA ASN A 150 16.77 -23.02 -6.72
C ASN A 150 16.07 -24.15 -5.95
N THR A 151 16.72 -24.63 -4.90
CA THR A 151 16.23 -25.67 -3.99
C THR A 151 14.95 -25.22 -3.26
N LYS A 152 13.94 -26.10 -3.13
CA LYS A 152 12.77 -25.86 -2.25
C LYS A 152 13.26 -25.53 -0.83
N PRO A 153 12.81 -24.43 -0.20
CA PRO A 153 13.24 -24.08 1.16
C PRO A 153 12.76 -25.14 2.17
N ASP A 154 13.66 -25.49 3.09
CA ASP A 154 13.37 -26.37 4.23
C ASP A 154 12.57 -25.66 5.32
N LEU A 155 12.63 -24.32 5.35
CA LEU A 155 12.02 -23.48 6.38
C LEU A 155 11.71 -22.11 5.79
N LEU A 156 10.61 -21.49 6.22
CA LEU A 156 10.24 -20.15 5.75
C LEU A 156 9.88 -19.24 6.93
N PHE A 157 10.63 -18.16 7.08
CA PHE A 157 10.37 -17.10 8.06
C PHE A 157 9.79 -15.91 7.33
N PHE A 158 8.70 -15.33 7.83
CA PHE A 158 8.06 -14.19 7.18
C PHE A 158 7.48 -13.17 8.14
N SER A 159 7.62 -11.88 7.78
CA SER A 159 7.26 -10.73 8.61
C SER A 159 6.73 -9.61 7.73
N PHE A 160 5.47 -9.23 7.94
CA PHE A 160 4.76 -8.13 7.27
C PHE A 160 3.78 -7.48 8.25
N GLY A 161 3.22 -6.33 7.88
CA GLY A 161 2.29 -5.57 8.72
C GLY A 161 2.82 -4.23 9.22
N GLU A 162 4.09 -3.86 8.96
CA GLU A 162 4.62 -2.55 9.34
C GLU A 162 4.22 -1.45 8.36
N ASN A 163 4.29 -1.77 7.06
CA ASN A 163 3.95 -0.88 5.95
C ASN A 163 2.52 -1.08 5.44
N ASP A 164 1.81 -2.11 5.91
CA ASP A 164 0.49 -2.49 5.44
C ASP A 164 -0.63 -1.67 6.11
N GLU A 165 -1.55 -1.14 5.30
CA GLU A 165 -2.73 -0.44 5.81
C GLU A 165 -3.65 -1.38 6.61
N SER A 166 -3.99 -0.98 7.84
CA SER A 166 -4.69 -1.83 8.81
C SER A 166 -6.04 -2.39 8.34
N PHE A 167 -6.70 -1.71 7.41
CA PHE A 167 -8.00 -2.12 6.88
C PHE A 167 -7.88 -3.26 5.86
N THR A 168 -6.80 -3.29 5.08
CA THR A 168 -6.59 -4.20 3.96
C THR A 168 -5.62 -5.33 4.30
N PHE A 169 -4.70 -5.10 5.25
CA PHE A 169 -3.72 -6.06 5.74
C PHE A 169 -4.27 -7.47 5.97
N PRO A 170 -5.43 -7.69 6.66
CA PRO A 170 -5.92 -9.05 6.92
C PRO A 170 -6.15 -9.85 5.64
N TYR A 171 -6.61 -9.21 4.56
CA TYR A 171 -6.80 -9.86 3.27
C TYR A 171 -5.46 -10.19 2.60
N TYR A 172 -4.51 -9.26 2.55
CA TYR A 172 -3.23 -9.50 1.88
C TYR A 172 -2.33 -10.47 2.63
N TYR A 173 -2.37 -10.44 3.95
CA TYR A 173 -1.64 -11.38 4.78
C TYR A 173 -2.21 -12.81 4.64
N GLU A 174 -3.54 -12.96 4.61
CA GLU A 174 -4.17 -14.25 4.30
C GLU A 174 -3.86 -14.71 2.87
N LEU A 175 -3.95 -13.82 1.87
CA LEU A 175 -3.58 -14.11 0.47
C LEU A 175 -2.14 -14.64 0.36
N LEU A 176 -1.19 -13.94 1.00
CA LEU A 176 0.21 -14.34 1.06
C LEU A 176 0.37 -15.71 1.73
N LEU A 177 -0.18 -15.88 2.93
CA LEU A 177 -0.07 -17.14 3.69
C LEU A 177 -0.65 -18.33 2.92
N ARG A 178 -1.83 -18.17 2.31
CA ARG A 178 -2.43 -19.21 1.45
C ARG A 178 -1.54 -19.52 0.24
N THR A 179 -0.98 -18.50 -0.41
CA THR A 179 -0.06 -18.68 -1.54
C THR A 179 1.23 -19.40 -1.13
N LEU A 180 1.75 -19.13 0.07
CA LEU A 180 2.89 -19.84 0.65
C LEU A 180 2.58 -21.32 0.90
N MET A 181 1.45 -21.64 1.52
CA MET A 181 1.02 -23.03 1.71
C MET A 181 0.73 -23.74 0.38
N GLU A 182 0.18 -23.04 -0.61
CA GLU A 182 -0.07 -23.56 -1.96
C GLU A 182 1.25 -23.94 -2.66
N LYS A 183 2.24 -23.05 -2.68
CA LYS A 183 3.57 -23.26 -3.31
C LYS A 183 4.51 -24.18 -2.54
N TYR A 184 4.46 -24.17 -1.21
CA TYR A 184 5.36 -24.93 -0.33
C TYR A 184 4.56 -25.83 0.63
N PRO A 185 4.00 -26.96 0.15
CA PRO A 185 2.98 -27.72 0.87
C PRO A 185 3.36 -28.23 2.26
N ASP A 186 4.60 -28.67 2.38
CA ASP A 186 5.13 -29.39 3.54
C ASP A 186 6.27 -28.61 4.21
N THR A 187 6.59 -27.41 3.71
CA THR A 187 7.63 -26.57 4.31
C THR A 187 7.07 -25.94 5.59
N PRO A 188 7.75 -26.09 6.74
CA PRO A 188 7.34 -25.43 7.97
C PRO A 188 7.43 -23.90 7.86
N LEU A 189 6.42 -23.21 8.39
CA LEU A 189 6.25 -21.75 8.25
C LEU A 189 6.32 -21.07 9.63
N LEU A 190 7.14 -20.03 9.77
CA LEU A 190 7.18 -19.17 10.96
C LEU A 190 6.70 -17.74 10.63
N PRO A 191 5.44 -17.41 10.95
CA PRO A 191 5.00 -16.01 10.98
C PRO A 191 5.62 -15.27 12.17
N PHE A 192 6.29 -14.14 11.90
CA PHE A 192 6.86 -13.26 12.92
C PHE A 192 5.92 -12.08 13.19
N ILE A 193 5.73 -11.75 14.47
CA ILE A 193 5.23 -10.44 14.89
C ILE A 193 6.45 -9.60 15.29
N SER A 194 6.73 -8.55 14.51
CA SER A 194 7.88 -7.67 14.71
C SER A 194 7.88 -6.99 16.07
N TYR A 195 9.07 -6.75 16.62
CA TYR A 195 9.24 -5.96 17.85
C TYR A 195 8.75 -4.51 17.68
N LYS A 196 8.68 -4.01 16.43
CA LYS A 196 8.06 -2.72 16.08
C LYS A 196 6.58 -2.64 16.55
N ALA A 197 5.90 -3.76 16.81
CA ALA A 197 4.54 -3.76 17.37
C ALA A 197 4.42 -3.20 18.80
N LEU A 198 5.52 -2.98 19.53
CA LEU A 198 5.53 -2.20 20.78
C LEU A 198 5.55 -0.68 20.55
N LEU A 199 6.02 -0.23 19.39
CA LEU A 199 6.17 1.20 19.10
C LEU A 199 4.83 1.88 18.86
N SER A 200 4.81 3.21 19.06
CA SER A 200 3.65 4.04 18.81
C SER A 200 3.45 4.33 17.32
N GLU A 201 4.55 4.40 16.57
CA GLU A 201 4.64 4.59 15.12
C GLU A 201 4.47 3.26 14.35
N GLY A 202 4.32 3.36 13.03
CA GLY A 202 4.13 2.19 12.15
C GLY A 202 2.75 1.52 12.26
N GLN A 203 2.49 0.55 11.37
CA GLN A 203 1.26 -0.25 11.38
C GLN A 203 1.42 -1.59 12.14
N SER A 204 2.64 -2.03 12.48
CA SER A 204 2.86 -3.34 13.13
C SER A 204 2.00 -3.53 14.37
N ARG A 205 1.86 -2.49 15.19
CA ARG A 205 1.06 -2.52 16.42
C ARG A 205 -0.43 -2.73 16.13
N LEU A 206 -0.96 -2.15 15.05
CA LEU A 206 -2.34 -2.32 14.57
C LEU A 206 -2.56 -3.74 14.02
N ASN A 207 -1.60 -4.22 13.23
CA ASN A 207 -1.69 -5.46 12.47
C ASN A 207 -1.38 -6.74 13.26
N ALA A 208 -0.60 -6.67 14.35
CA ALA A 208 -0.17 -7.83 15.14
C ALA A 208 -1.30 -8.78 15.58
N THR A 209 -2.47 -8.24 15.99
CA THR A 209 -3.61 -9.07 16.39
C THR A 209 -4.28 -9.76 15.20
N ALA A 210 -4.35 -9.13 14.03
CA ALA A 210 -4.87 -9.75 12.81
C ALA A 210 -3.93 -10.87 12.32
N LEU A 211 -2.63 -10.60 12.32
CA LEU A 211 -1.57 -11.55 11.99
C LEU A 211 -1.68 -12.83 12.82
N ASP A 212 -1.73 -12.68 14.16
CA ASP A 212 -1.87 -13.79 15.11
C ASP A 212 -3.13 -14.63 14.88
N ASN A 213 -4.28 -13.98 14.71
CA ASN A 213 -5.55 -14.67 14.48
C ASN A 213 -5.58 -15.42 13.13
N ILE A 214 -4.99 -14.83 12.07
CA ILE A 214 -4.89 -15.48 10.76
C ILE A 214 -3.96 -16.69 10.83
N ALA A 215 -2.76 -16.55 11.41
CA ALA A 215 -1.83 -17.66 11.58
C ALA A 215 -2.48 -18.83 12.36
N LYS A 216 -3.12 -18.54 13.50
CA LYS A 216 -3.80 -19.53 14.34
C LYS A 216 -4.96 -20.24 13.63
N HIS A 217 -5.71 -19.55 12.76
CA HIS A 217 -6.75 -20.16 11.92
C HIS A 217 -6.20 -21.19 10.93
N TYR A 218 -4.97 -20.98 10.44
CA TYR A 218 -4.24 -21.95 9.60
C TYR A 218 -3.38 -22.92 10.41
N SER A 219 -3.71 -23.12 11.69
CA SER A 219 -3.03 -24.01 12.63
C SER A 219 -1.53 -23.70 12.85
N LEU A 220 -1.06 -22.48 12.51
CA LEU A 220 0.31 -22.01 12.72
C LEU A 220 0.49 -21.25 14.03
N ASP A 221 1.68 -21.36 14.60
CA ASP A 221 2.12 -20.61 15.78
C ASP A 221 2.95 -19.39 15.34
N THR A 222 2.71 -18.21 15.93
CA THR A 222 3.50 -17.00 15.63
C THR A 222 4.67 -16.83 16.60
N LEU A 223 5.84 -16.47 16.09
CA LEU A 223 6.93 -15.96 16.93
C LEU A 223 6.75 -14.46 17.18
N ASN A 224 6.41 -14.08 18.41
CA ASN A 224 6.16 -12.69 18.77
C ASN A 224 7.37 -12.02 19.45
N LEU A 225 8.16 -11.27 18.67
CA LEU A 225 9.35 -10.58 19.17
C LEU A 225 9.01 -9.37 20.06
N ALA A 226 7.87 -8.73 19.84
CA ALA A 226 7.35 -7.67 20.72
C ALA A 226 7.04 -8.21 22.12
N ALA A 227 6.41 -9.39 22.21
CA ALA A 227 6.18 -10.07 23.48
C ALA A 227 7.50 -10.45 24.16
N VAL A 228 8.47 -11.00 23.43
CA VAL A 228 9.79 -11.36 23.97
C VAL A 228 10.48 -10.14 24.57
N LEU A 229 10.51 -8.99 23.88
CA LEU A 229 11.13 -7.77 24.39
C LEU A 229 10.45 -7.28 25.69
N ALA A 230 9.12 -7.18 25.69
CA ALA A 230 8.36 -6.72 26.85
C ALA A 230 8.29 -7.72 28.03
N THR A 231 8.61 -9.00 27.82
CA THR A 231 8.73 -9.98 28.91
C THR A 231 10.07 -9.87 29.64
N LYS A 232 11.13 -9.45 28.93
CA LYS A 232 12.51 -9.44 29.46
C LYS A 232 12.95 -8.07 29.97
N GLU A 233 12.35 -6.98 29.50
CA GLU A 233 12.68 -5.61 29.89
C GLU A 233 11.47 -4.88 30.48
N GLU A 234 11.64 -4.24 31.64
CA GLU A 234 10.59 -3.43 32.28
C GLU A 234 10.30 -2.14 31.49
N HIS A 235 11.29 -1.65 30.74
CA HIS A 235 11.20 -0.48 29.86
C HIS A 235 11.70 -0.84 28.44
N PRO A 236 10.88 -1.51 27.62
CA PRO A 236 11.25 -1.96 26.27
C PRO A 236 11.85 -0.87 25.38
N GLU A 237 11.31 0.34 25.44
CA GLU A 237 11.71 1.48 24.62
C GLU A 237 13.18 1.87 24.87
N SER A 238 13.67 1.85 26.12
CA SER A 238 15.05 2.26 26.41
C SER A 238 16.11 1.31 25.88
N VAL A 239 15.77 0.03 25.66
CA VAL A 239 16.69 -0.91 24.99
C VAL A 239 16.79 -0.59 23.51
N LEU A 240 15.71 -0.10 22.88
CA LEU A 240 15.70 0.29 21.46
C LEU A 240 16.50 1.59 21.19
N GLU A 241 16.72 2.44 22.20
CA GLU A 241 17.50 3.67 22.10
C GLU A 241 19.02 3.44 21.93
N SER A 242 19.57 2.32 22.40
CA SER A 242 20.99 1.97 22.25
C SER A 242 21.17 0.79 21.31
N LYS A 243 21.87 1.02 20.19
CA LYS A 243 22.17 0.00 19.20
C LYS A 243 22.89 -1.21 19.83
N GLU A 244 23.84 -0.97 20.72
CA GLU A 244 24.61 -2.02 21.40
C GLU A 244 23.75 -2.83 22.37
N GLN A 245 22.88 -2.18 23.14
CA GLN A 245 21.97 -2.86 24.06
C GLN A 245 20.92 -3.66 23.28
N PHE A 246 20.32 -3.08 22.23
CA PHE A 246 19.36 -3.79 21.39
C PHE A 246 20.00 -4.96 20.63
N GLN A 247 21.25 -4.81 20.15
CA GLN A 247 21.99 -5.92 19.56
C GLN A 247 22.20 -7.06 20.56
N ALA A 248 22.73 -6.76 21.75
CA ALA A 248 22.91 -7.76 22.81
C ALA A 248 21.58 -8.40 23.26
N PHE A 249 20.48 -7.65 23.23
CA PHE A 249 19.14 -8.15 23.48
C PHE A 249 18.70 -9.16 22.41
N GLN A 250 18.83 -8.80 21.13
CA GLN A 250 18.48 -9.64 19.98
C GLN A 250 19.28 -10.95 20.00
N GLU A 251 20.61 -10.86 20.12
CA GLU A 251 21.54 -12.00 20.16
C GLU A 251 21.25 -12.98 21.30
N LYS A 252 20.71 -12.49 22.42
CA LYS A 252 20.40 -13.32 23.59
C LYS A 252 18.98 -13.88 23.56
N TYR A 253 17.98 -13.03 23.40
CA TYR A 253 16.58 -13.39 23.64
C TYR A 253 15.82 -13.71 22.35
N PHE A 254 16.01 -12.96 21.26
CA PHE A 254 15.36 -13.32 19.99
C PHE A 254 15.93 -14.62 19.44
N VAL A 255 17.25 -14.82 19.47
CA VAL A 255 17.88 -16.10 19.10
C VAL A 255 17.30 -17.27 19.90
N SER A 256 17.21 -17.13 21.22
CA SER A 256 16.63 -18.19 22.09
C SER A 256 15.17 -18.49 21.76
N SER A 257 14.37 -17.46 21.40
CA SER A 257 12.96 -17.64 21.05
C SER A 257 12.77 -18.24 19.65
N ILE A 258 13.63 -17.89 18.68
CA ILE A 258 13.65 -18.51 17.35
C ILE A 258 14.02 -19.99 17.47
N LEU A 259 15.05 -20.33 18.24
CA LEU A 259 15.46 -21.72 18.47
C LEU A 259 14.31 -22.56 19.06
N SER A 260 13.61 -22.05 20.07
CA SER A 260 12.44 -22.71 20.67
C SER A 260 11.29 -22.88 19.66
N ALA A 261 11.00 -21.85 18.85
CA ALA A 261 9.99 -21.94 17.79
C ALA A 261 10.36 -22.98 16.71
N MET A 262 11.64 -23.13 16.38
CA MET A 262 12.12 -24.13 15.40
C MET A 262 11.97 -25.59 15.88
N GLU A 263 11.76 -25.85 17.18
CA GLU A 263 11.55 -27.20 17.71
C GLU A 263 10.13 -27.72 17.43
N THR A 264 9.14 -26.81 17.43
CA THR A 264 7.71 -27.13 17.27
C THR A 264 7.11 -26.72 15.93
N ILE A 265 7.91 -26.10 15.05
CA ILE A 265 7.48 -25.58 13.76
C ILE A 265 6.94 -26.68 12.82
N LYS A 266 5.93 -26.30 12.03
CA LYS A 266 5.13 -27.20 11.18
C LYS A 266 4.61 -26.46 9.94
N ALA A 267 4.18 -27.21 8.94
CA ALA A 267 3.46 -26.66 7.78
C ALA A 267 2.04 -26.23 8.18
N GLY A 268 1.45 -25.28 7.44
CA GLY A 268 0.11 -24.75 7.71
C GLY A 268 -1.02 -25.63 7.19
N GLU A 269 -2.22 -25.48 7.76
CA GLU A 269 -3.38 -26.32 7.44
C GLU A 269 -4.10 -25.88 6.15
N LYS A 270 -3.81 -26.56 5.05
CA LYS A 270 -4.43 -26.33 3.72
C LYS A 270 -5.94 -26.53 3.66
N THR A 271 -6.51 -27.33 4.56
CA THR A 271 -7.94 -27.65 4.61
C THR A 271 -8.80 -26.54 5.23
N ALA A 272 -8.18 -25.54 5.86
CA ALA A 272 -8.88 -24.39 6.38
C ALA A 272 -9.50 -23.55 5.24
N THR A 273 -10.81 -23.29 5.37
CA THR A 273 -11.53 -22.35 4.51
C THR A 273 -10.97 -20.94 4.69
N PRO A 274 -10.97 -20.09 3.66
CA PRO A 274 -10.62 -18.68 3.83
C PRO A 274 -11.43 -17.99 4.93
N ILE A 275 -10.80 -17.09 5.67
CA ILE A 275 -11.44 -16.17 6.61
C ILE A 275 -12.16 -15.08 5.80
N ASN A 276 -11.50 -14.56 4.76
CA ASN A 276 -12.11 -13.64 3.81
C ASN A 276 -12.74 -14.39 2.62
N PRO A 277 -14.07 -14.35 2.42
CA PRO A 277 -14.73 -15.07 1.33
C PRO A 277 -14.26 -14.71 -0.09
N ILE A 278 -13.70 -13.51 -0.30
CA ILE A 278 -13.14 -13.10 -1.60
C ILE A 278 -12.00 -14.05 -2.03
N LEU A 279 -11.29 -14.66 -1.06
CA LEU A 279 -10.21 -15.61 -1.33
C LEU A 279 -10.71 -17.04 -1.64
N GLU A 280 -12.03 -17.29 -1.64
CA GLU A 280 -12.64 -18.50 -2.22
C GLU A 280 -12.70 -18.42 -3.76
N GLU A 281 -12.70 -17.21 -4.32
CA GLU A 281 -12.72 -17.00 -5.77
C GLU A 281 -11.36 -17.33 -6.41
N THR A 282 -11.37 -17.61 -7.72
CA THR A 282 -10.13 -17.85 -8.46
C THR A 282 -9.36 -16.55 -8.60
N ARG A 283 -8.13 -16.53 -8.08
CA ARG A 283 -7.26 -15.37 -8.04
C ARG A 283 -6.35 -15.37 -9.25
N GLU A 284 -6.34 -14.29 -10.01
CA GLU A 284 -5.49 -14.09 -11.18
C GLU A 284 -4.46 -13.01 -10.90
N CYS A 285 -3.19 -13.35 -11.14
CA CYS A 285 -2.08 -12.43 -11.24
C CYS A 285 -1.43 -12.62 -12.62
N ILE A 286 -1.52 -11.61 -13.48
CA ILE A 286 -0.95 -11.64 -14.83
C ILE A 286 0.22 -10.66 -14.86
N ALA A 287 1.43 -11.20 -14.99
CA ALA A 287 2.66 -10.43 -15.10
C ALA A 287 2.83 -9.89 -16.53
N ILE A 288 3.00 -8.57 -16.66
CA ILE A 288 3.22 -7.85 -17.92
C ILE A 288 4.65 -7.26 -17.89
N PRO A 289 5.70 -8.08 -18.16
CA PRO A 289 7.09 -7.64 -18.06
C PRO A 289 7.48 -6.65 -19.18
N LYS A 290 8.54 -5.86 -18.95
CA LYS A 290 8.98 -4.75 -19.81
C LYS A 290 9.07 -5.12 -21.30
N GLU A 291 9.49 -6.34 -21.63
CA GLU A 291 9.73 -6.78 -23.01
C GLU A 291 8.45 -6.87 -23.88
N MET A 292 7.26 -6.80 -23.27
CA MET A 292 5.99 -6.76 -24.01
C MET A 292 5.49 -5.34 -24.29
N TRP A 293 6.16 -4.31 -23.75
CA TRP A 293 5.77 -2.92 -23.94
C TRP A 293 6.51 -2.31 -25.14
N SER A 294 5.83 -1.41 -25.85
CA SER A 294 6.42 -0.61 -26.94
C SER A 294 6.74 0.79 -26.48
N ASP A 295 7.90 1.33 -26.84
CA ASP A 295 8.26 2.73 -26.58
C ASP A 295 7.19 3.70 -27.10
N TYR A 296 6.85 4.69 -26.27
CA TYR A 296 5.91 5.77 -26.58
C TYR A 296 6.64 7.11 -26.34
N GLY A 297 7.49 7.49 -27.29
CA GLY A 297 8.46 8.58 -27.07
C GLY A 297 9.58 8.17 -26.11
N MET A 298 10.35 9.15 -25.61
CA MET A 298 11.55 8.86 -24.80
C MET A 298 11.22 8.34 -23.39
N THR A 299 10.17 8.86 -22.76
CA THR A 299 9.89 8.68 -21.32
C THR A 299 8.62 7.87 -21.02
N ALA A 300 8.00 7.23 -22.01
CA ALA A 300 6.81 6.42 -21.78
C ALA A 300 6.83 5.09 -22.54
N LEU A 301 6.02 4.16 -22.06
CA LEU A 301 5.79 2.83 -22.58
C LEU A 301 4.29 2.65 -22.83
N SER A 302 3.93 1.93 -23.89
CA SER A 302 2.55 1.64 -24.27
C SER A 302 2.32 0.14 -24.48
N LEU A 303 1.13 -0.32 -24.14
CA LEU A 303 0.64 -1.67 -24.41
C LEU A 303 -0.63 -1.56 -25.26
N SER A 304 -0.62 -2.21 -26.43
CA SER A 304 -1.65 -2.03 -27.46
C SER A 304 -2.92 -2.83 -27.20
N GLU A 305 -3.99 -2.52 -27.93
CA GLU A 305 -5.26 -3.27 -27.89
C GLU A 305 -5.05 -4.74 -28.30
N GLU A 306 -4.14 -5.00 -29.25
CA GLU A 306 -3.80 -6.35 -29.72
C GLU A 306 -3.09 -7.16 -28.62
N ASP A 307 -2.19 -6.51 -27.85
CA ASP A 307 -1.46 -7.17 -26.77
C ASP A 307 -2.33 -7.39 -25.54
N LEU A 308 -3.27 -6.49 -25.26
CA LEU A 308 -4.34 -6.68 -24.28
C LEU A 308 -5.29 -7.83 -24.66
N GLU A 309 -5.54 -8.07 -25.95
CA GLU A 309 -6.25 -9.27 -26.41
C GLU A 309 -5.43 -10.54 -26.22
N LYS A 310 -4.13 -10.54 -26.57
CA LYS A 310 -3.22 -11.69 -26.35
C LYS A 310 -3.13 -12.09 -24.88
N LEU A 311 -3.09 -11.11 -23.97
CA LEU A 311 -3.09 -11.33 -22.51
C LEU A 311 -4.47 -11.65 -21.94
N SER A 312 -5.52 -11.67 -22.77
CA SER A 312 -6.92 -11.83 -22.35
C SER A 312 -7.36 -10.81 -21.28
N LEU A 313 -6.85 -9.57 -21.36
CA LEU A 313 -7.14 -8.46 -20.44
C LEU A 313 -8.25 -7.52 -20.94
N LYS A 314 -8.53 -7.52 -22.25
CA LYS A 314 -9.56 -6.66 -22.85
C LYS A 314 -10.96 -6.94 -22.30
N GLY A 315 -11.63 -5.87 -21.88
CA GLY A 315 -12.97 -5.87 -21.28
C GLY A 315 -13.01 -6.24 -19.79
N ARG A 316 -11.85 -6.51 -19.16
CA ARG A 316 -11.77 -6.96 -17.77
C ARG A 316 -11.67 -5.82 -16.76
N HIS A 317 -11.93 -6.17 -15.51
CA HIS A 317 -11.79 -5.34 -14.32
C HIS A 317 -10.73 -5.93 -13.39
N GLY A 318 -9.87 -5.09 -12.82
CA GLY A 318 -8.85 -5.46 -11.86
C GLY A 318 -7.98 -4.27 -11.49
N ILE A 319 -7.08 -4.47 -10.53
CA ILE A 319 -6.10 -3.46 -10.12
C ILE A 319 -4.75 -3.72 -10.79
N PHE A 320 -3.91 -2.69 -10.87
CA PHE A 320 -2.53 -2.85 -11.30
C PHE A 320 -1.53 -2.59 -10.18
N ALA A 321 -0.46 -3.37 -10.15
CA ALA A 321 0.71 -3.18 -9.29
C ALA A 321 2.00 -3.00 -10.11
N LEU A 322 2.89 -2.13 -9.65
CA LEU A 322 4.15 -1.76 -10.29
C LEU A 322 5.33 -2.48 -9.64
N SER A 323 6.24 -3.03 -10.46
CA SER A 323 7.58 -3.46 -10.08
C SER A 323 8.61 -2.64 -10.85
N SER A 324 9.46 -1.93 -10.12
CA SER A 324 10.50 -1.06 -10.68
C SER A 324 11.75 -1.04 -9.80
N ALA A 325 12.93 -0.91 -10.41
CA ALA A 325 14.04 -0.28 -9.71
C ALA A 325 13.78 1.25 -9.64
N LEU A 326 14.36 1.92 -8.66
CA LEU A 326 14.30 3.37 -8.51
C LEU A 326 15.72 3.93 -8.55
N HIS A 327 15.92 5.10 -9.16
CA HIS A 327 17.22 5.80 -9.11
C HIS A 327 17.33 6.68 -7.85
N GLU A 328 18.53 7.19 -7.57
CA GLU A 328 18.78 8.07 -6.42
C GLU A 328 17.94 9.36 -6.52
N GLY A 329 17.05 9.56 -5.56
CA GLY A 329 16.19 10.75 -5.46
C GLY A 329 14.69 10.45 -5.60
N GLU A 330 13.96 11.45 -6.10
CA GLU A 330 12.53 11.32 -6.41
C GLU A 330 12.34 10.70 -7.79
N ASN A 331 11.52 9.65 -7.85
CA ASN A 331 11.06 9.00 -9.07
C ASN A 331 9.56 9.32 -9.23
N LYS A 332 9.11 9.72 -10.42
CA LYS A 332 7.73 10.15 -10.69
C LYS A 332 7.18 9.49 -11.94
N GLY A 333 5.93 9.05 -11.86
CA GLY A 333 5.27 8.46 -13.01
C GLY A 333 3.76 8.46 -12.93
N ASN A 334 3.15 8.31 -14.09
CA ASN A 334 1.72 8.21 -14.29
C ASN A 334 1.38 6.88 -14.97
N PHE A 335 0.22 6.35 -14.63
CA PHE A 335 -0.39 5.21 -15.28
C PHE A 335 -1.74 5.60 -15.86
N TYR A 336 -1.91 5.38 -17.15
CA TYR A 336 -3.13 5.66 -17.88
C TYR A 336 -3.76 4.38 -18.41
N VAL A 337 -5.08 4.26 -18.23
CA VAL A 337 -5.92 3.21 -18.83
C VAL A 337 -6.86 3.89 -19.80
N ASP A 338 -6.82 3.51 -21.07
CA ASP A 338 -7.64 4.09 -22.16
C ASP A 338 -7.58 5.64 -22.27
N GLY A 339 -6.48 6.24 -21.79
CA GLY A 339 -6.25 7.69 -21.76
C GLY A 339 -6.72 8.39 -20.47
N ILE A 340 -7.31 7.67 -19.52
CA ILE A 340 -7.69 8.19 -18.19
C ILE A 340 -6.53 7.97 -17.22
N LEU A 341 -6.18 8.97 -16.42
CA LEU A 341 -5.14 8.88 -15.39
C LEU A 341 -5.65 8.10 -14.17
N GLU A 342 -5.15 6.89 -13.96
CA GLU A 342 -5.63 5.98 -12.91
C GLU A 342 -4.65 5.77 -11.75
N GLY A 343 -3.36 6.01 -12.01
CA GLY A 343 -2.32 6.09 -10.97
C GLY A 343 -1.34 7.22 -11.25
N ASN A 344 -0.85 7.88 -10.21
CA ASN A 344 0.19 8.92 -10.27
C ASN A 344 1.02 8.88 -9.00
N TYR A 345 2.33 8.70 -9.14
CA TYR A 345 3.23 8.44 -8.02
C TYR A 345 4.39 9.42 -7.89
N LEU A 346 4.84 9.56 -6.64
CA LEU A 346 6.11 10.13 -6.22
C LEU A 346 6.72 9.12 -5.24
N LEU A 347 7.86 8.55 -5.59
CA LEU A 347 8.51 7.45 -4.86
C LEU A 347 10.00 7.74 -4.63
N THR A 348 10.56 7.15 -3.59
CA THR A 348 11.97 7.23 -3.19
C THR A 348 12.45 5.89 -2.64
N GLY A 349 13.76 5.68 -2.60
CA GLY A 349 14.40 4.41 -2.20
C GLY A 349 15.00 3.68 -3.40
N ASP A 350 15.35 2.40 -3.23
CA ASP A 350 16.09 1.62 -4.25
C ASP A 350 15.18 0.87 -5.24
N SER A 351 13.95 0.57 -4.83
CA SER A 351 12.98 -0.20 -5.62
C SER A 351 11.56 -0.05 -5.09
N TYR A 352 10.58 -0.36 -5.95
CA TYR A 352 9.17 -0.44 -5.59
C TYR A 352 8.53 -1.73 -6.09
N LEU A 353 7.68 -2.33 -5.26
CA LEU A 353 6.82 -3.47 -5.60
C LEU A 353 5.50 -3.34 -4.84
N GLY A 354 4.46 -2.80 -5.48
CA GLY A 354 3.18 -2.51 -4.81
C GLY A 354 2.11 -1.95 -5.73
N ILE A 355 0.97 -1.56 -5.17
CA ILE A 355 -0.19 -1.06 -5.94
C ILE A 355 0.15 0.21 -6.72
N LEU A 356 -0.36 0.30 -7.94
CA LEU A 356 -0.27 1.48 -8.80
C LEU A 356 -1.65 2.13 -9.02
N SER A 357 -2.69 1.34 -9.26
CA SER A 357 -4.06 1.83 -9.54
C SER A 357 -5.12 1.15 -8.65
N GLY A 358 -6.29 1.77 -8.57
CA GLY A 358 -7.50 1.09 -8.09
C GLY A 358 -8.08 0.15 -9.14
N ASP A 359 -9.31 -0.32 -8.93
CA ASP A 359 -10.01 -1.18 -9.90
C ASP A 359 -10.41 -0.39 -11.14
N VAL A 360 -10.01 -0.88 -12.32
CA VAL A 360 -10.11 -0.19 -13.61
C VAL A 360 -10.65 -1.12 -14.70
N ASN A 361 -11.45 -0.57 -15.62
CA ASN A 361 -11.92 -1.30 -16.81
C ASN A 361 -10.94 -1.07 -17.96
N ILE A 362 -10.42 -2.14 -18.55
CA ILE A 362 -9.39 -2.09 -19.60
C ILE A 362 -10.03 -2.37 -20.96
N ARG A 363 -9.96 -1.48 -21.95
CA ARG A 363 -10.61 -1.70 -23.27
C ARG A 363 -9.69 -1.62 -24.48
N ARG A 364 -8.70 -0.73 -24.46
CA ARG A 364 -7.93 -0.32 -25.66
C ARG A 364 -6.43 -0.22 -25.43
N GLN A 365 -5.97 0.38 -24.34
CA GLN A 365 -4.53 0.64 -24.14
C GLN A 365 -4.16 0.87 -22.68
N LEU A 366 -2.92 0.52 -22.34
CA LEU A 366 -2.24 0.97 -21.13
C LEU A 366 -1.06 1.87 -21.52
N ILE A 367 -0.81 2.93 -20.76
CA ILE A 367 0.41 3.74 -20.89
C ILE A 367 1.04 3.94 -19.51
N LEU A 368 2.33 3.66 -19.40
CA LEU A 368 3.19 4.05 -18.29
C LEU A 368 4.06 5.23 -18.74
N ASN A 369 3.99 6.35 -18.04
CA ASN A 369 4.75 7.56 -18.34
C ASN A 369 5.63 7.91 -17.14
N PHE A 370 6.90 8.23 -17.37
CA PHE A 370 7.92 8.46 -16.36
C PHE A 370 8.48 9.88 -16.50
N GLU A 371 9.08 10.45 -15.45
CA GLU A 371 9.68 11.80 -15.52
C GLU A 371 10.99 11.80 -16.31
N THR A 372 11.71 10.67 -16.32
CA THR A 372 12.98 10.51 -17.04
C THR A 372 13.03 9.21 -17.87
N GLU A 373 13.95 9.18 -18.84
CA GLU A 373 14.27 7.97 -19.62
C GLU A 373 14.90 6.87 -18.73
N GLU A 374 15.69 7.25 -17.72
CA GLU A 374 16.28 6.33 -16.74
C GLU A 374 15.21 5.62 -15.89
N GLU A 375 14.16 6.33 -15.46
CA GLU A 375 13.02 5.72 -14.77
C GLU A 375 12.24 4.76 -15.67
N LYS A 376 11.98 5.16 -16.92
CA LYS A 376 11.39 4.26 -17.94
C LYS A 376 12.23 3.00 -18.11
N ASP A 377 13.56 3.14 -18.07
CA ASP A 377 14.45 2.01 -18.27
C ASP A 377 14.55 1.07 -17.06
N ASN A 378 14.37 1.61 -15.85
CA ASN A 378 14.37 0.88 -14.59
C ASN A 378 13.05 0.15 -14.26
N PHE A 379 11.98 0.39 -15.02
CA PHE A 379 10.74 -0.38 -14.99
C PHE A 379 10.99 -1.87 -15.25
N LYS A 380 10.32 -2.77 -14.51
CA LYS A 380 10.50 -4.22 -14.64
C LYS A 380 9.23 -4.92 -15.13
N CYS A 381 8.12 -4.71 -14.43
CA CYS A 381 6.88 -5.42 -14.69
C CYS A 381 5.67 -4.65 -14.15
N LEU A 382 4.54 -4.77 -14.84
CA LEU A 382 3.23 -4.38 -14.34
C LEU A 382 2.40 -5.65 -14.08
N TYR A 383 1.78 -5.77 -12.92
CA TYR A 383 0.92 -6.90 -12.58
C TYR A 383 -0.54 -6.48 -12.68
N TYR A 384 -1.34 -7.21 -13.46
CA TYR A 384 -2.79 -7.17 -13.37
C TYR A 384 -3.26 -8.17 -12.30
N LEU A 385 -4.16 -7.73 -11.41
CA LEU A 385 -4.64 -8.49 -10.26
C LEU A 385 -6.17 -8.48 -10.20
N SER A 386 -6.80 -9.65 -10.06
CA SER A 386 -8.26 -9.77 -9.92
C SER A 386 -8.67 -11.09 -9.20
N PRO A 387 -9.71 -11.10 -8.36
CA PRO A 387 -10.44 -9.96 -7.80
C PRO A 387 -9.70 -9.39 -6.57
N ILE A 388 -9.22 -8.15 -6.66
CA ILE A 388 -8.57 -7.46 -5.53
C ILE A 388 -9.10 -6.01 -5.41
N PRO A 389 -10.35 -5.78 -4.93
CA PRO A 389 -10.96 -4.44 -4.95
C PRO A 389 -10.62 -3.56 -3.73
N LEU A 390 -9.73 -4.02 -2.84
CA LEU A 390 -9.63 -3.46 -1.48
C LEU A 390 -8.64 -2.30 -1.33
N GLU A 391 -7.73 -2.09 -2.28
CA GLU A 391 -6.71 -1.04 -2.19
C GLU A 391 -7.02 0.22 -2.96
N LYS A 392 -6.42 1.32 -2.49
CA LYS A 392 -6.40 2.59 -3.22
C LYS A 392 -5.15 2.63 -4.11
N GLY A 393 -5.35 2.99 -5.38
CA GLY A 393 -4.25 3.32 -6.28
C GLY A 393 -3.37 4.45 -5.76
N LEU A 394 -2.10 4.49 -6.20
CA LEU A 394 -1.21 5.60 -5.90
C LEU A 394 -1.76 6.87 -6.54
N LYS A 395 -2.06 7.87 -5.71
CA LYS A 395 -2.47 9.22 -6.13
C LYS A 395 -1.73 10.28 -5.32
N ASN A 396 -0.41 10.12 -5.21
CA ASN A 396 0.50 11.00 -4.44
C ASN A 396 1.51 11.78 -5.31
N GLY A 397 1.63 11.46 -6.60
CA GLY A 397 2.48 12.20 -7.56
C GLY A 397 1.82 13.40 -8.21
N VAL A 398 2.56 14.12 -9.05
CA VAL A 398 2.02 15.17 -9.93
C VAL A 398 1.76 14.57 -11.31
N ALA A 399 0.66 14.98 -11.97
CA ALA A 399 0.34 14.51 -13.32
C ALA A 399 1.37 15.02 -14.34
N LEU A 400 2.27 14.15 -14.78
CA LEU A 400 3.17 14.36 -15.92
C LEU A 400 2.40 14.50 -17.24
N ALA A 401 2.90 15.35 -18.15
CA ALA A 401 2.42 15.39 -19.52
C ALA A 401 2.88 14.14 -20.28
N LEU A 402 2.04 13.61 -21.17
CA LEU A 402 2.46 12.56 -22.11
C LEU A 402 3.44 13.15 -23.14
N PRO A 403 4.48 12.41 -23.54
CA PRO A 403 5.45 12.88 -24.53
C PRO A 403 4.78 13.08 -25.90
N GLU A 404 5.23 14.10 -26.62
CA GLU A 404 4.84 14.31 -28.02
C GLU A 404 5.47 13.21 -28.87
N VAL A 405 4.66 12.32 -29.43
CA VAL A 405 5.12 11.31 -30.37
C VAL A 405 5.34 11.99 -31.73
N GLU A 406 6.60 12.06 -32.17
CA GLU A 406 6.92 12.45 -33.55
C GLU A 406 6.31 11.43 -34.53
N ASN A 407 5.13 11.78 -35.06
CA ASN A 407 4.57 11.09 -36.21
C ASN A 407 5.54 11.24 -37.39
N SER A 408 6.29 10.17 -37.69
CA SER A 408 7.08 10.09 -38.93
C SER A 408 6.15 10.37 -40.13
N PRO A 409 6.54 11.22 -41.08
CA PRO A 409 5.60 11.86 -41.99
C PRO A 409 5.07 10.88 -43.05
N SER A 410 3.86 10.34 -42.83
CA SER A 410 3.08 9.70 -43.88
C SER A 410 2.27 10.75 -44.65
N GLU A 411 2.75 11.04 -45.85
CA GLU A 411 2.12 11.74 -46.97
C GLU A 411 0.64 12.16 -46.79
N THR A 412 0.37 13.46 -46.58
CA THR A 412 -0.87 14.08 -47.10
C THR A 412 -0.72 15.60 -47.36
N GLU A 413 0.39 16.03 -47.97
CA GLU A 413 0.36 17.27 -48.76
C GLU A 413 -0.34 17.02 -50.10
N GLU A 414 -1.67 17.05 -50.11
CA GLU A 414 -2.50 17.59 -51.20
C GLU A 414 -3.98 17.39 -50.86
N LEU A 415 -4.65 18.46 -50.40
CA LEU A 415 -5.98 18.88 -50.86
C LEU A 415 -6.43 20.19 -50.22
N ALA A 416 -7.04 21.05 -51.04
CA ALA A 416 -7.82 22.23 -50.65
C ALA A 416 -7.07 23.43 -50.02
N ALA A 417 -6.05 23.92 -50.74
CA ALA A 417 -5.94 25.38 -50.89
C ALA A 417 -7.20 25.90 -51.63
N GLN A 418 -8.24 26.33 -50.90
CA GLN A 418 -9.42 26.97 -51.52
C GLN A 418 -10.26 27.83 -50.56
N SER A 419 -9.79 29.04 -50.25
CA SER A 419 -10.66 30.21 -49.97
C SER A 419 -9.86 31.51 -50.08
N SER A 420 -9.95 32.16 -51.24
CA SER A 420 -9.27 33.41 -51.56
C SER A 420 -10.16 34.64 -51.34
N GLU A 421 -9.49 35.76 -51.04
CA GLU A 421 -9.90 37.17 -51.24
C GLU A 421 -10.82 37.91 -50.24
N SER A 422 -10.28 39.06 -49.82
CA SER A 422 -10.79 40.15 -48.95
C SER A 422 -11.59 41.19 -49.80
N PRO A 423 -11.72 42.51 -49.49
CA PRO A 423 -11.47 43.34 -48.28
C PRO A 423 -12.55 44.42 -47.95
N ALA A 424 -12.41 45.17 -46.84
CA ALA A 424 -12.46 46.67 -46.78
C ALA A 424 -12.37 47.25 -45.33
N VAL A 425 -11.25 47.89 -44.93
CA VAL A 425 -11.00 49.34 -44.69
C VAL A 425 -12.08 50.15 -43.93
N THR A 426 -11.83 50.69 -42.72
CA THR A 426 -11.39 52.09 -42.39
C THR A 426 -11.54 52.30 -40.85
N ASN A 427 -10.96 53.27 -40.10
CA ASN A 427 -9.86 54.25 -40.30
C ASN A 427 -9.39 54.87 -38.93
N ALA A 428 -8.10 55.21 -38.82
CA ALA A 428 -7.49 56.28 -37.99
C ALA A 428 -7.56 56.18 -36.41
N ASP A 429 -6.65 56.76 -35.61
CA ASP A 429 -5.57 57.75 -35.87
C ASP A 429 -4.42 57.70 -34.81
N LYS A 430 -3.16 57.88 -35.24
CA LYS A 430 -2.01 58.66 -34.64
C LYS A 430 -1.63 58.57 -33.11
N THR A 431 -0.37 58.70 -32.64
CA THR A 431 0.94 59.07 -33.25
C THR A 431 2.15 58.71 -32.34
N ALA A 432 3.34 58.58 -32.95
CA ALA A 432 4.71 58.95 -32.49
C ALA A 432 5.36 58.21 -31.28
N VAL A 433 6.56 57.56 -31.35
CA VAL A 433 7.93 57.97 -31.82
C VAL A 433 8.69 58.72 -30.68
N GLU A 434 9.93 58.41 -30.23
CA GLU A 434 11.13 57.88 -30.93
C GLU A 434 12.25 57.27 -29.99
N THR A 435 13.14 56.45 -30.57
CA THR A 435 14.59 56.21 -30.25
C THR A 435 15.14 55.63 -28.92
N SER A 436 15.91 54.54 -29.08
CA SER A 436 17.12 54.13 -28.31
C SER A 436 18.37 54.96 -28.76
N PRO A 437 19.67 54.77 -28.34
CA PRO A 437 20.34 53.51 -27.92
C PRO A 437 21.47 53.61 -26.85
N GLU A 438 22.14 52.47 -26.58
CA GLU A 438 23.57 52.32 -26.19
C GLU A 438 24.04 52.85 -24.80
N LYS A 439 25.05 52.28 -24.09
CA LYS A 439 25.93 51.09 -24.25
C LYS A 439 26.68 50.77 -22.93
N THR A 440 27.19 49.53 -22.78
CA THR A 440 28.38 49.10 -21.97
C THR A 440 28.48 49.41 -20.46
N GLY A 441 28.86 48.41 -19.65
CA GLY A 441 29.51 48.67 -18.35
C GLY A 441 29.45 47.58 -17.27
N GLU A 442 30.02 46.39 -17.49
CA GLU A 442 30.56 45.54 -16.40
C GLU A 442 32.02 45.96 -16.10
N PRO A 443 32.71 45.48 -15.03
CA PRO A 443 32.27 44.67 -13.88
C PRO A 443 32.78 45.20 -12.50
N GLY A 444 32.52 44.46 -11.42
CA GLY A 444 33.17 44.66 -10.10
C GLY A 444 32.41 44.00 -8.94
N THR A 445 32.59 42.70 -8.68
CA THR A 445 33.55 42.10 -7.73
C THR A 445 33.28 42.33 -6.23
N ALA A 446 33.20 41.21 -5.49
CA ALA A 446 33.44 41.06 -4.05
C ALA A 446 32.44 41.75 -3.08
N SER A 447 32.14 41.22 -1.90
CA SER A 447 32.45 39.94 -1.24
C SER A 447 31.74 39.92 0.13
N ASP A 448 31.46 38.73 0.67
CA ASP A 448 31.20 38.51 2.11
C ASP A 448 29.97 39.22 2.73
N SER A 449 29.41 38.79 3.87
CA SER A 449 29.49 37.55 4.65
C SER A 449 28.36 37.57 5.70
N GLY A 450 28.14 36.47 6.43
CA GLY A 450 27.56 36.47 7.79
C GLY A 450 26.07 36.83 7.90
N SER A 451 25.14 35.88 8.06
CA SER A 451 24.89 35.02 9.25
C SER A 451 23.97 35.65 10.31
N SER A 452 22.91 34.91 10.66
CA SER A 452 22.10 35.04 11.88
C SER A 452 21.24 36.33 11.99
N SER A 453 20.18 36.41 12.79
CA SER A 453 19.59 35.46 13.76
C SER A 453 18.06 35.67 13.91
N ASP A 454 17.43 34.79 14.67
CA ASP A 454 16.20 35.02 15.46
C ASP A 454 14.92 35.55 14.77
N GLY A 455 13.99 34.63 14.53
CA GLY A 455 13.16 34.23 15.66
C GLY A 455 11.66 34.57 15.66
N LYS A 456 10.92 33.60 16.21
CA LYS A 456 9.66 33.71 16.98
C LYS A 456 8.34 33.36 16.28
N LYS A 457 7.85 32.17 16.68
CA LYS A 457 6.45 31.75 16.80
C LYS A 457 5.42 32.88 16.71
N THR A 458 4.40 32.65 15.87
CA THR A 458 3.02 33.02 16.23
C THR A 458 2.07 31.91 15.76
N GLU A 459 1.27 31.37 16.67
CA GLU A 459 0.18 30.46 16.32
C GLU A 459 -0.97 31.24 15.66
N LYS A 460 -1.64 30.64 14.66
CA LYS A 460 -3.10 30.79 14.56
C LYS A 460 -3.77 29.70 13.74
N SER A 461 -4.86 29.21 14.30
CA SER A 461 -5.89 28.33 13.74
C SER A 461 -6.42 28.75 12.37
N GLY A 462 -6.77 27.76 11.55
CA GLY A 462 -7.62 27.92 10.37
C GLY A 462 -8.23 26.58 9.96
N GLU A 463 -9.44 26.30 10.41
CA GLU A 463 -10.25 25.15 9.96
C GLU A 463 -10.67 25.36 8.49
N GLY A 464 -10.77 24.26 7.73
CA GLY A 464 -11.06 24.31 6.29
C GLY A 464 -11.57 22.97 5.73
N LEU A 465 -12.53 22.34 6.41
CA LEU A 465 -13.28 21.20 5.87
C LEU A 465 -14.15 21.67 4.69
N VAL A 466 -13.98 21.03 3.53
CA VAL A 466 -14.94 21.11 2.41
C VAL A 466 -15.48 19.71 2.17
N GLU A 467 -16.71 19.48 2.62
CA GLU A 467 -17.50 18.31 2.23
C GLU A 467 -17.90 18.42 0.75
N SER A 468 -17.82 17.32 0.02
CA SER A 468 -18.55 17.13 -1.25
C SER A 468 -19.16 15.74 -1.25
N SER A 469 -20.49 15.70 -1.25
CA SER A 469 -21.31 14.50 -1.07
C SER A 469 -21.28 13.55 -2.25
N GLU A 470 -21.33 12.25 -1.96
CA GLU A 470 -21.74 11.21 -2.92
C GLU A 470 -23.22 11.39 -3.32
N GLU A 471 -23.54 11.12 -4.59
CA GLU A 471 -24.92 10.93 -5.05
C GLU A 471 -25.08 9.47 -5.53
N VAL A 472 -25.39 8.57 -4.60
CA VAL A 472 -25.68 7.16 -4.89
C VAL A 472 -27.18 7.01 -5.14
N ILE A 473 -27.55 6.72 -6.39
CA ILE A 473 -28.90 6.21 -6.73
C ILE A 473 -28.83 4.69 -6.71
N GLY A 474 -29.46 4.07 -5.71
CA GLY A 474 -29.63 2.63 -5.66
C GLY A 474 -30.85 2.14 -6.45
N ILE A 475 -30.88 0.85 -6.73
CA ILE A 475 -31.87 -0.11 -6.19
C ILE A 475 -31.67 -1.45 -6.91
N TYR A 476 -31.29 -2.48 -6.15
CA TYR A 476 -31.73 -3.84 -6.39
C TYR A 476 -32.12 -4.42 -5.05
N ASP A 477 -33.33 -4.95 -4.95
CA ASP A 477 -33.62 -6.01 -4.01
C ASP A 477 -34.68 -6.95 -4.62
N ASN A 478 -34.54 -8.23 -4.32
CA ASN A 478 -35.45 -9.31 -4.72
C ASN A 478 -36.77 -9.21 -3.88
N VAL A 479 -37.80 -10.06 -3.93
CA VAL A 479 -37.98 -11.51 -4.15
C VAL A 479 -39.51 -11.74 -4.45
N PRO A 480 -40.13 -12.91 -4.20
CA PRO A 480 -40.14 -14.18 -4.93
C PRO A 480 -41.46 -14.46 -5.69
N ASN A 481 -41.43 -15.44 -6.60
CA ASN A 481 -42.38 -16.58 -6.66
C ASN A 481 -41.91 -17.66 -7.65
#